data_AF-A0A396LIY4-F1
#
_entry.id   AF-A0A396LIY4-F1
#
_cell.length_a   1.000
_cell.length_b   1.000
_cell.length_c   1.000
_cell.angle_alpha   90.00
_cell.angle_beta   90.00
_cell.angle_gamma   90.00
#
_symmetry.space_group_name_H-M   'P 1'
#
loop_
_entity.id
_entity.type
_entity.pdbx_description
1 polymer ?
#
loop_
_entity_poly.entity_id
_entity_poly.type
_entity_poly.pdbx_seq_one_letter_code
_entity_poly.pdbx_strand_id
1 'polypeptide(L)'
;MGRGNVCVTGSYEGLFYIDNDDLRVYRRNDPYAKEEETSLQRDLSCEDFSSGEWLLDEVGSSYEEEDVLECFCAELRKLCPSFQPAANSNVWLGNERRVILENELFYICVEDNEWSLAVELVQKDGYSDCESTWMAGLQKRRYRGYLDSMKKALLARLPSIGVRTGPWTHGTITREEAGVC
;
A
#
# COMPACT_ATOMS: atom_id res chain seq x y z
N MET A 1 16.29 1.08 -6.00
CA MET A 1 15.76 1.08 -4.62
C MET A 1 16.07 2.41 -3.97
N GLY A 2 15.32 3.45 -4.34
CA GLY A 2 15.39 4.71 -3.63
C GLY A 2 14.58 4.62 -2.34
N ARG A 3 15.10 5.31 -1.33
CA ARG A 3 14.54 5.39 0.01
C ARG A 3 13.23 6.12 -0.09
N GLY A 4 12.26 5.73 0.71
CA GLY A 4 11.30 6.72 1.13
C GLY A 4 11.15 6.73 2.64
N ASN A 5 10.91 7.93 3.14
CA ASN A 5 11.01 8.29 4.54
C ASN A 5 9.75 7.93 5.32
N VAL A 6 8.74 7.33 4.68
CA VAL A 6 7.48 7.00 5.32
C VAL A 6 7.73 5.99 6.43
N CYS A 7 7.36 6.40 7.64
CA CYS A 7 7.38 5.57 8.83
C CYS A 7 6.23 5.93 9.76
N VAL A 8 5.75 4.91 10.45
CA VAL A 8 4.79 5.05 11.53
C VAL A 8 5.52 5.32 12.84
N THR A 9 4.91 6.11 13.71
CA THR A 9 5.54 6.57 14.97
C THR A 9 4.79 6.08 16.22
N GLY A 10 3.54 5.67 16.06
CA GLY A 10 2.70 5.12 17.13
C GLY A 10 3.13 3.72 17.57
N SER A 11 2.79 3.39 18.82
CA SER A 11 3.19 2.11 19.44
C SER A 11 2.43 0.90 18.90
N TYR A 12 1.27 1.12 18.28
CA TYR A 12 0.40 0.07 17.71
C TYR A 12 0.11 0.34 16.23
N GLU A 13 1.11 0.87 15.53
CA GLU A 13 1.06 1.13 14.09
C GLU A 13 1.93 0.12 13.34
N GLY A 14 1.75 0.06 12.03
CA GLY A 14 2.60 -0.72 11.14
C GLY A 14 2.36 -0.31 9.70
N LEU A 15 3.25 -0.72 8.81
CA LEU A 15 3.14 -0.40 7.39
C LEU A 15 3.70 -1.53 6.54
N PHE A 16 3.23 -1.57 5.30
CA PHE A 16 3.77 -2.37 4.21
C PHE A 16 4.04 -1.47 3.00
N TYR A 17 4.94 -1.87 2.13
CA TYR A 17 5.23 -1.15 0.89
C TYR A 17 4.80 -1.98 -0.32
N ILE A 18 4.19 -1.33 -1.30
CA ILE A 18 3.95 -1.87 -2.63
C ILE A 18 5.01 -1.26 -3.55
N ASP A 19 5.85 -2.09 -4.17
CA ASP A 19 6.89 -1.57 -5.04
C ASP A 19 6.28 -0.95 -6.30
N ASN A 20 6.89 0.12 -6.80
CA ASN A 20 6.49 0.71 -8.07
C ASN A 20 6.67 -0.26 -9.24
N ASP A 21 7.50 -1.28 -9.10
CA ASP A 21 7.58 -2.43 -10.00
C ASP A 21 6.21 -3.09 -10.25
N ASP A 22 5.32 -3.09 -9.26
CA ASP A 22 3.96 -3.65 -9.32
C ASP A 22 2.86 -2.58 -9.56
N LEU A 23 3.21 -1.30 -9.69
CA LEU A 23 2.25 -0.19 -9.87
C LEU A 23 2.46 0.61 -11.16
N ARG A 24 3.71 0.77 -11.60
CA ARG A 24 4.02 1.61 -12.75
C ARG A 24 3.83 0.84 -14.04
N VAL A 25 2.97 1.40 -14.89
CA VAL A 25 2.69 0.91 -16.22
C VAL A 25 3.50 1.72 -17.22
N TYR A 26 4.14 1.02 -18.14
CA TYR A 26 4.85 1.58 -19.27
C TYR A 26 4.12 1.22 -20.54
N ARG A 27 4.05 2.18 -21.47
CA ARG A 27 3.51 1.99 -22.82
C ARG A 27 4.62 2.05 -23.85
N ARG A 28 4.50 1.27 -24.90
CA ARG A 28 5.49 1.25 -25.97
C ARG A 28 5.46 2.57 -26.78
N ASN A 29 6.63 3.06 -27.11
CA ASN A 29 6.89 4.28 -27.87
C ASN A 29 6.90 4.01 -29.38
N ASP A 30 5.81 3.43 -29.88
CA ASP A 30 5.63 3.18 -31.32
C ASP A 30 4.42 3.95 -31.86
N PRO A 31 4.64 5.08 -32.58
CA PRO A 31 3.55 5.88 -33.12
C PRO A 31 2.82 5.19 -34.29
N TYR A 32 3.32 4.06 -34.79
CA TYR A 32 2.71 3.29 -35.88
C TYR A 32 2.05 1.99 -35.41
N ALA A 33 2.10 1.70 -34.10
CA ALA A 33 1.44 0.53 -33.54
C ALA A 33 -0.08 0.61 -33.76
N LYS A 34 -0.68 -0.52 -34.15
CA LYS A 34 -2.13 -0.63 -34.35
C LYS A 34 -2.90 -0.77 -33.04
N GLU A 35 -2.23 -1.27 -32.00
CA GLU A 35 -2.77 -1.47 -30.66
C GLU A 35 -1.76 -0.94 -29.65
N GLU A 36 -2.26 -0.41 -28.53
CA GLU A 36 -1.42 0.08 -27.44
C GLU A 36 -0.87 -1.12 -26.67
N GLU A 37 0.46 -1.27 -26.68
CA GLU A 37 1.16 -2.29 -25.90
C GLU A 37 1.59 -1.68 -24.57
N THR A 38 1.15 -2.29 -23.47
CA THR A 38 1.48 -1.89 -22.10
C THR A 38 2.16 -3.04 -21.35
N SER A 39 3.04 -2.68 -20.41
CA SER A 39 3.76 -3.61 -19.55
C SER A 39 3.99 -3.01 -18.17
N LEU A 40 4.05 -3.84 -17.14
CA LEU A 40 4.42 -3.39 -15.79
C LEU A 40 5.93 -3.20 -15.70
N GLN A 41 6.36 -2.29 -14.83
CA GLN A 41 7.78 -2.00 -14.61
C GLN A 41 8.57 -3.27 -14.22
N ARG A 42 8.02 -4.19 -13.42
CA ARG A 42 8.67 -5.46 -13.07
C ARG A 42 8.97 -6.38 -14.25
N ASP A 43 8.20 -6.26 -15.33
CA ASP A 43 8.28 -7.14 -16.51
C ASP A 43 9.25 -6.55 -17.55
N LEU A 44 9.76 -5.33 -17.31
CA LEU A 44 10.76 -4.67 -18.15
C LEU A 44 12.18 -4.95 -17.66
N SER A 45 13.07 -5.18 -18.60
CA SER A 45 14.49 -5.37 -18.34
C SER A 45 15.23 -4.04 -18.22
N CYS A 46 16.47 -4.08 -17.72
CA CYS A 46 17.32 -2.89 -17.69
C CYS A 46 17.60 -2.33 -19.10
N GLU A 47 17.61 -3.18 -20.13
CA GLU A 47 17.84 -2.77 -21.52
C GLU A 47 16.65 -1.95 -22.04
N ASP A 48 15.42 -2.35 -21.66
CA ASP A 48 14.17 -1.66 -22.04
C ASP A 48 14.11 -0.21 -21.51
N PHE A 49 14.62 0.03 -20.28
CA PHE A 49 14.69 1.40 -19.75
C PHE A 49 15.71 2.27 -20.47
N SER A 50 16.77 1.67 -21.03
CA SER A 50 17.84 2.40 -21.70
C SER A 50 17.55 2.66 -23.18
N SER A 51 16.66 1.88 -23.80
CA SER A 51 16.38 1.93 -25.24
C SER A 51 15.48 3.10 -25.64
N GLY A 52 14.71 3.66 -24.70
CA GLY A 52 13.70 4.68 -24.98
C GLY A 52 12.46 4.15 -25.72
N GLU A 53 12.35 2.82 -25.83
CA GLU A 53 11.20 2.14 -26.43
C GLU A 53 9.96 2.14 -25.53
N TRP A 54 10.13 2.40 -24.23
CA TRP A 54 9.04 2.42 -23.26
C TRP A 54 8.95 3.80 -22.61
N LEU A 55 7.73 4.34 -22.57
CA LEU A 55 7.41 5.59 -21.90
C LEU A 55 6.53 5.29 -20.69
N LEU A 56 6.79 5.97 -19.58
CA LEU A 56 5.92 5.89 -18.41
C LEU A 56 4.51 6.35 -18.81
N ASP A 57 3.54 5.49 -18.55
CA ASP A 57 2.12 5.80 -18.71
C ASP A 57 1.58 6.21 -17.33
N GLU A 58 1.52 7.51 -17.07
CA GLU A 58 1.01 8.04 -15.80
C GLU A 58 -0.47 7.69 -15.60
N VAL A 59 -1.25 7.64 -16.68
CA VAL A 59 -2.68 7.31 -16.62
C VAL A 59 -2.87 5.82 -16.36
N GLY A 60 -2.15 4.97 -17.10
CA GLY A 60 -2.12 3.52 -16.87
C GLY A 60 -1.65 3.16 -15.45
N SER A 61 -0.62 3.83 -14.95
CA SER A 61 -0.10 3.63 -13.59
C SER A 61 -1.14 4.03 -12.54
N SER A 62 -1.89 5.12 -12.76
CA SER A 62 -2.96 5.52 -11.86
C SER A 62 -4.10 4.50 -11.80
N TYR A 63 -4.45 3.86 -12.94
CA TYR A 63 -5.46 2.82 -12.97
C TYR A 63 -4.99 1.52 -12.30
N GLU A 64 -3.72 1.14 -12.48
CA GLU A 64 -3.17 -0.03 -11.79
C GLU A 64 -3.12 0.20 -10.27
N GLU A 65 -2.72 1.38 -9.81
CA GLU A 65 -2.77 1.74 -8.38
C GLU A 65 -4.20 1.63 -7.84
N GLU A 66 -5.19 2.18 -8.57
CA GLU A 66 -6.60 2.11 -8.17
C GLU A 66 -7.09 0.66 -8.09
N ASP A 67 -6.82 -0.19 -9.09
CA ASP A 67 -7.18 -1.62 -9.08
C ASP A 67 -6.56 -2.36 -7.89
N VAL A 68 -5.26 -2.15 -7.63
CA VAL A 68 -4.55 -2.77 -6.51
C VAL A 68 -5.17 -2.36 -5.18
N LEU A 69 -5.47 -1.07 -5.00
CA LEU A 69 -6.07 -0.56 -3.77
C LEU A 69 -7.53 -1.00 -3.61
N GLU A 70 -8.31 -1.08 -4.68
CA GLU A 70 -9.67 -1.62 -4.64
C GLU A 70 -9.68 -3.10 -4.24
N CYS A 71 -8.81 -3.91 -4.85
CA CYS A 71 -8.62 -5.31 -4.50
C CYS A 71 -8.22 -5.46 -3.03
N PHE A 72 -7.24 -4.69 -2.57
CA PHE A 72 -6.80 -4.68 -1.17
C PHE A 72 -7.96 -4.33 -0.24
N CYS A 73 -8.71 -3.26 -0.54
CA CYS A 73 -9.84 -2.83 0.30
C CYS A 73 -10.94 -3.90 0.36
N ALA A 74 -11.26 -4.53 -0.77
CA ALA A 74 -12.25 -5.59 -0.84
C ALA A 74 -11.83 -6.81 -0.01
N GLU A 75 -10.59 -7.27 -0.14
CA GLU A 75 -10.07 -8.42 0.60
C GLU A 75 -9.93 -8.12 2.09
N LEU A 76 -9.44 -6.95 2.46
CA LEU A 76 -9.30 -6.58 3.87
C LEU A 76 -10.65 -6.51 4.56
N ARG A 77 -11.69 -5.99 3.89
CA ARG A 77 -13.04 -5.93 4.46
C ARG A 77 -13.66 -7.31 4.64
N LYS A 78 -13.31 -8.31 3.81
CA LYS A 78 -13.70 -9.72 4.03
C LYS A 78 -13.03 -10.29 5.28
N LEU A 79 -11.74 -10.02 5.47
CA LEU A 79 -10.96 -10.51 6.62
C LEU A 79 -11.28 -9.76 7.92
N CYS A 80 -11.57 -8.47 7.83
CA CYS A 80 -11.82 -7.55 8.94
C CYS A 80 -13.04 -6.67 8.67
N PRO A 81 -14.28 -7.18 8.88
CA PRO A 81 -15.52 -6.45 8.60
C PRO A 81 -15.72 -5.16 9.41
N SER A 82 -14.90 -4.93 10.45
CA SER A 82 -14.90 -3.69 11.23
C SER A 82 -14.44 -2.47 10.42
N PHE A 83 -13.67 -2.66 9.34
CA PHE A 83 -13.23 -1.56 8.49
C PHE A 83 -14.33 -1.17 7.50
N GLN A 84 -14.53 0.14 7.38
CA GLN A 84 -15.39 0.75 6.37
C GLN A 84 -14.55 1.65 5.47
N PRO A 85 -15.00 1.90 4.22
CA PRO A 85 -14.44 2.96 3.38
C PRO A 85 -14.41 4.28 4.15
N ALA A 86 -13.36 5.07 3.93
CA ALA A 86 -13.34 6.44 4.40
C ALA A 86 -14.62 7.16 3.94
N ALA A 87 -15.18 8.02 4.79
CA ALA A 87 -16.45 8.68 4.50
C ALA A 87 -16.45 9.38 3.12
N ASN A 88 -15.29 9.91 2.71
CA ASN A 88 -15.10 10.62 1.45
C ASN A 88 -13.75 10.20 0.83
N SER A 89 -13.61 10.28 -0.49
CA SER A 89 -12.35 10.03 -1.22
C SER A 89 -11.23 11.05 -0.94
N ASN A 90 -11.53 12.16 -0.25
CA ASN A 90 -10.62 13.24 0.08
C ASN A 90 -10.36 13.37 1.59
N VAL A 91 -10.43 12.28 2.34
CA VAL A 91 -10.02 12.29 3.75
C VAL A 91 -8.50 12.10 3.80
N TRP A 92 -7.80 13.10 4.33
CA TRP A 92 -6.35 13.09 4.50
C TRP A 92 -5.97 13.20 5.97
N LEU A 93 -4.96 12.45 6.41
CA LEU A 93 -4.30 12.66 7.69
C LEU A 93 -3.04 13.49 7.47
N GLY A 94 -3.08 14.76 7.90
CA GLY A 94 -2.05 15.71 7.51
C GLY A 94 -2.10 16.01 6.02
N ASN A 95 -0.94 16.20 5.39
CA ASN A 95 -0.85 16.63 3.99
C ASN A 95 -0.48 15.50 3.00
N GLU A 96 -0.02 14.35 3.50
CA GLU A 96 0.63 13.32 2.67
C GLU A 96 -0.09 11.97 2.71
N ARG A 97 -0.92 11.71 3.74
CA ARG A 97 -1.58 10.42 3.93
C ARG A 97 -3.03 10.45 3.49
N ARG A 98 -3.36 9.72 2.42
CA ARG A 98 -4.73 9.53 1.95
C ARG A 98 -5.39 8.38 2.71
N VAL A 99 -6.50 8.63 3.41
CA VAL A 99 -7.24 7.59 4.13
C VAL A 99 -8.10 6.79 3.14
N ILE A 100 -7.94 5.46 3.14
CA ILE A 100 -8.70 4.55 2.27
C ILE A 100 -9.72 3.71 3.06
N LEU A 101 -9.40 3.35 4.30
CA LEU A 101 -10.31 2.63 5.20
C LEU A 101 -10.17 3.17 6.62
N GLU A 102 -11.22 3.02 7.41
CA GLU A 102 -11.19 3.34 8.82
C GLU A 102 -12.10 2.45 9.66
N ASN A 103 -11.82 2.39 10.96
CA ASN A 103 -12.74 1.86 11.96
C ASN A 103 -12.71 2.75 13.21
N GLU A 104 -13.28 2.29 14.32
CA GLU A 104 -13.30 3.06 15.58
C GLU A 104 -11.90 3.30 16.18
N LEU A 105 -10.91 2.46 15.86
CA LEU A 105 -9.60 2.44 16.51
C LEU A 105 -8.44 2.88 15.60
N PHE A 106 -8.56 2.70 14.28
CA PHE A 106 -7.48 2.88 13.32
C PHE A 106 -7.95 3.51 12.01
N TYR A 107 -7.02 4.21 11.38
CA TYR A 107 -7.07 4.55 9.96
C TYR A 107 -6.16 3.61 9.18
N ILE A 108 -6.51 3.33 7.93
CA ILE A 108 -5.60 2.77 6.94
C ILE A 108 -5.38 3.84 5.88
N CYS A 109 -4.12 4.18 5.70
CA CYS A 109 -3.69 5.27 4.83
C CYS A 109 -2.74 4.78 3.75
N VAL A 110 -2.67 5.53 2.68
CA VAL A 110 -1.64 5.38 1.65
C VAL A 110 -0.86 6.68 1.50
N GLU A 111 0.46 6.54 1.37
CA GLU A 111 1.41 7.64 1.23
C GLU A 111 2.43 7.29 0.14
N ASP A 112 2.62 8.19 -0.83
CA ASP A 112 3.64 8.02 -1.88
C ASP A 112 5.03 8.17 -1.25
N ASN A 113 5.87 7.19 -1.51
CA ASN A 113 7.21 7.06 -0.96
C ASN A 113 8.29 7.20 -2.05
N GLU A 114 7.95 7.83 -3.19
CA GLU A 114 8.72 8.03 -4.43
C GLU A 114 9.04 6.75 -5.23
N TRP A 115 9.33 5.65 -4.52
CA TRP A 115 9.77 4.37 -5.05
C TRP A 115 8.82 3.22 -4.74
N SER A 116 7.79 3.50 -3.94
CA SER A 116 6.79 2.55 -3.51
C SER A 116 5.55 3.31 -3.03
N LEU A 117 4.42 2.62 -2.92
CA LEU A 117 3.28 3.12 -2.15
C LEU A 117 3.31 2.50 -0.75
N ALA A 118 3.38 3.35 0.28
CA ALA A 118 3.28 2.90 1.66
C ALA A 118 1.81 2.71 2.06
N VAL A 119 1.46 1.56 2.60
CA VAL A 119 0.12 1.26 3.15
C VAL A 119 0.26 1.15 4.67
N GLU A 120 -0.28 2.14 5.38
CA GLU A 120 -0.07 2.35 6.81
C GLU A 120 -1.32 2.02 7.62
N LEU A 121 -1.14 1.38 8.77
CA LEU A 121 -2.12 1.28 9.84
C LEU A 121 -1.79 2.33 10.91
N VAL A 122 -2.60 3.39 10.99
CA VAL A 122 -2.38 4.56 11.85
C VAL A 122 -3.37 4.55 13.00
N GLN A 123 -2.90 4.83 14.22
CA GLN A 123 -3.75 4.86 15.42
C GLN A 123 -4.64 6.11 15.43
N LYS A 124 -5.89 5.94 15.88
CA LYS A 124 -6.73 7.08 16.26
C LYS A 124 -6.43 7.52 17.68
N ASP A 125 -6.43 8.84 17.90
CA ASP A 125 -6.33 9.44 19.22
C ASP A 125 -7.72 9.56 19.87
N GLY A 126 -7.78 9.42 21.20
CA GLY A 126 -9.00 9.65 21.97
C GLY A 126 -9.20 11.14 22.31
N TYR A 127 -10.45 11.55 22.57
CA TYR A 127 -10.77 12.94 22.90
C TYR A 127 -10.49 13.30 24.36
N SER A 128 -10.22 12.29 25.20
CA SER A 128 -9.92 12.43 26.62
C SER A 128 -8.89 11.38 27.08
N ASP A 129 -8.25 11.59 28.24
CA ASP A 129 -7.25 10.66 28.78
C ASP A 129 -7.82 9.26 29.07
N CYS A 130 -9.04 9.20 29.58
CA CYS A 130 -9.70 7.92 29.90
C CYS A 130 -10.07 7.14 28.63
N GLU A 131 -10.57 7.84 27.61
CA GLU A 131 -10.86 7.26 26.29
C GLU A 131 -9.57 6.82 25.61
N SER A 132 -8.52 7.64 25.64
CA SER A 132 -7.21 7.31 25.08
C SER A 132 -6.61 6.05 25.72
N THR A 133 -6.74 5.91 27.04
CA THR A 133 -6.24 4.73 27.76
C THR A 133 -7.01 3.45 27.39
N TRP A 134 -8.34 3.55 27.28
CA TRP A 134 -9.17 2.44 26.82
C TRP A 134 -8.85 2.08 25.37
N MET A 135 -8.85 3.04 24.46
CA MET A 135 -8.53 2.86 23.04
C MET A 135 -7.16 2.23 22.88
N ALA A 136 -6.12 2.71 23.58
CA ALA A 136 -4.79 2.12 23.56
C ALA A 136 -4.79 0.64 23.98
N GLY A 137 -5.61 0.26 24.97
CA GLY A 137 -5.79 -1.12 25.38
C GLY A 137 -6.42 -2.02 24.30
N LEU A 138 -7.39 -1.50 23.55
CA LEU A 138 -8.00 -2.22 22.42
C LEU A 138 -7.08 -2.27 21.21
N GLN A 139 -6.43 -1.15 20.87
CA GLN A 139 -5.46 -1.04 19.80
C GLN A 139 -4.32 -2.03 20.01
N LYS A 140 -3.75 -2.12 21.22
CA LYS A 140 -2.73 -3.12 21.59
C LYS A 140 -3.14 -4.56 21.31
N ARG A 141 -4.42 -4.89 21.54
CA ARG A 141 -4.93 -6.26 21.34
C ARG A 141 -5.21 -6.59 19.88
N ARG A 142 -5.56 -5.58 19.07
CA ARG A 142 -6.06 -5.79 17.70
C ARG A 142 -5.01 -5.51 16.62
N TYR A 143 -4.06 -4.60 16.84
CA TYR A 143 -3.17 -4.12 15.76
C TYR A 143 -2.42 -5.25 15.04
N ARG A 144 -1.89 -6.24 15.77
CA ARG A 144 -1.20 -7.39 15.15
C ARG A 144 -2.10 -8.20 14.23
N GLY A 145 -3.37 -8.38 14.63
CA GLY A 145 -4.36 -9.08 13.81
C GLY A 145 -4.67 -8.28 12.55
N TYR A 146 -4.84 -6.97 12.67
CA TYR A 146 -5.06 -6.10 11.51
C TYR A 146 -3.86 -6.07 10.56
N LEU A 147 -2.63 -6.00 11.06
CA LEU A 147 -1.43 -6.08 10.22
C LEU A 147 -1.32 -7.43 9.50
N ASP A 148 -1.66 -8.54 10.15
CA ASP A 148 -1.68 -9.86 9.49
C ASP A 148 -2.76 -9.94 8.41
N SER A 149 -3.95 -9.37 8.66
CA SER A 149 -5.00 -9.26 7.64
C SER A 149 -4.62 -8.34 6.49
N MET A 150 -3.96 -7.21 6.75
CA MET A 150 -3.45 -6.30 5.71
C MET A 150 -2.42 -6.99 4.83
N LYS A 151 -1.44 -7.68 5.43
CA LYS A 151 -0.45 -8.48 4.72
C LYS A 151 -1.11 -9.49 3.77
N LYS A 152 -2.10 -10.25 4.27
CA LYS A 152 -2.83 -11.24 3.45
C LYS A 152 -3.65 -10.59 2.34
N ALA A 153 -4.32 -9.47 2.63
CA ALA A 153 -5.12 -8.74 1.64
C ALA A 153 -4.25 -8.16 0.52
N LEU A 154 -3.08 -7.59 0.85
CA LEU A 154 -2.14 -7.10 -0.17
C LEU A 154 -1.60 -8.23 -1.04
N LEU A 155 -1.18 -9.34 -0.41
CA LEU A 155 -0.64 -10.50 -1.11
C LEU A 155 -1.69 -11.30 -1.90
N ALA A 156 -2.99 -11.02 -1.72
CA ALA A 156 -4.02 -11.60 -2.59
C ALA A 156 -3.90 -11.08 -4.04
N ARG A 157 -3.49 -9.81 -4.22
CA ARG A 157 -3.33 -9.18 -5.54
C ARG A 157 -1.86 -9.07 -5.97
N LEU A 158 -0.94 -8.85 -5.04
CA LEU A 158 0.48 -8.62 -5.32
C LEU A 158 1.31 -9.90 -5.17
N PRO A 159 2.37 -10.11 -5.96
CA PRO A 159 3.26 -11.27 -5.81
C PRO A 159 4.09 -11.18 -4.53
N SER A 160 4.43 -9.97 -4.12
CA SER A 160 5.21 -9.71 -2.91
C SER A 160 4.91 -8.32 -2.35
N ILE A 161 5.30 -8.07 -1.09
CA ILE A 161 5.22 -6.76 -0.46
C ILE A 161 6.51 -6.45 0.30
N GLY A 162 6.86 -5.18 0.38
CA GLY A 162 7.97 -4.70 1.18
C GLY A 162 7.62 -4.55 2.66
N VAL A 163 8.58 -4.84 3.53
CA VAL A 163 8.53 -4.57 4.96
C VAL A 163 9.76 -3.82 5.43
N ARG A 164 9.56 -2.91 6.38
CA ARG A 164 10.67 -2.24 7.05
C ARG A 164 11.28 -3.17 8.10
N THR A 165 12.55 -3.54 7.95
CA THR A 165 13.27 -4.36 8.94
C THR A 165 14.28 -3.55 9.77
N GLY A 166 14.52 -2.29 9.40
CA GLY A 166 15.38 -1.37 10.14
C GLY A 166 15.45 0.01 9.49
N PRO A 167 16.33 0.90 9.98
CA PRO A 167 16.52 2.24 9.42
C PRO A 167 17.03 2.24 7.97
N TRP A 168 17.72 1.16 7.58
CA TRP A 168 18.36 1.02 6.26
C TRP A 168 18.13 -0.37 5.63
N THR A 169 17.41 -1.25 6.31
CA THR A 169 17.12 -2.60 5.84
C THR A 169 15.64 -2.74 5.55
N HIS A 170 15.34 -3.23 4.37
CA HIS A 170 14.01 -3.67 3.96
C HIS A 170 14.05 -5.19 3.79
N GLY A 171 12.91 -5.82 4.00
CA GLY A 171 12.66 -7.19 3.61
C GLY A 171 11.53 -7.22 2.60
N THR A 172 11.40 -8.35 1.92
CA THR A 172 10.25 -8.63 1.06
C THR A 172 9.57 -9.86 1.62
N ILE A 173 8.24 -9.85 1.62
CA ILE A 173 7.42 -11.01 1.98
C ILE A 173 6.71 -11.47 0.71
N THR A 174 6.86 -12.74 0.33
CA THR A 174 6.13 -13.32 -0.80
C THR A 174 4.83 -14.00 -0.35
N ARG A 175 3.98 -14.33 -1.32
CA ARG A 175 2.74 -15.10 -1.08
C ARG A 175 2.99 -16.42 -0.35
N GLU A 176 4.02 -17.15 -0.76
CA GLU A 176 4.39 -18.45 -0.21
C GLU A 176 4.79 -18.33 1.26
N GLU A 177 5.61 -17.31 1.58
CA GLU A 177 6.05 -17.04 2.96
C GLU A 177 4.89 -16.61 3.86
N ALA A 178 3.88 -15.95 3.30
CA ALA A 178 2.67 -15.56 4.02
C ALA A 178 1.60 -16.66 4.10
N GLY A 179 1.79 -17.79 3.42
CA GLY A 179 0.82 -18.88 3.35
C GLY A 179 -0.46 -18.52 2.58
N VAL A 180 -0.36 -17.61 1.61
CA VAL A 180 -1.45 -17.19 0.72
C VAL A 180 -1.23 -17.92 -0.61
N CYS A 181 -1.75 -19.15 -0.73
CA CYS A 181 -1.68 -19.97 -1.95
C CYS A 181 -3.08 -20.36 -2.41
#